data_AF-A0A8K0EDC4-F1
#
_entry.id   AF-A0A8K0EDC4-F1
#
_cell.length_a   1.000
_cell.length_b   1.000
_cell.length_c   1.000
_cell.angle_alpha   90.00
_cell.angle_beta   90.00
_cell.angle_gamma   90.00
#
_symmetry.space_group_name_H-M   'P 1'
#
loop_
_entity.id
_entity.type
_entity.pdbx_description
1 polymer ?
#
loop_
_entity_poly.entity_id
_entity_poly.type
_entity_poly.pdbx_seq_one_letter_code
_entity_poly.pdbx_strand_id
1 'polypeptide(L)'
;MIPLVTQTFKNSGQDFQYNIHDRACLDTVPMEDVGRWYSALRNLTRYIRDPASEYWVKLKPGQILLTYNWRVLHGRSAFTGRRRVAGCYLPRDDVISRARVLKVI
;
A
#
# COMPACT_ATOMS: atom_id res chain seq x y z
N MET A 1 -5.81 15.17 1.48
CA MET A 1 -6.67 13.98 1.30
C MET A 1 -5.75 12.76 1.34
N ILE A 2 -6.18 11.62 1.87
CA ILE A 2 -5.39 10.38 1.82
C ILE A 2 -5.99 9.54 0.68
N PRO A 3 -5.35 9.42 -0.49
CA PRO A 3 -5.64 8.31 -1.37
C PRO A 3 -5.27 7.04 -0.62
N LEU A 4 -6.26 6.22 -0.36
CA LEU A 4 -6.06 4.81 -0.16
C LEU A 4 -5.99 4.21 -1.57
N VAL A 5 -4.81 3.77 -2.00
CA VAL A 5 -4.68 3.09 -3.28
C VAL A 5 -5.00 1.61 -3.05
N THR A 6 -6.29 1.28 -3.14
CA THR A 6 -6.74 -0.10 -2.98
C THR A 6 -6.53 -0.88 -4.27
N GLN A 7 -5.31 -1.33 -4.55
CA GLN A 7 -5.11 -2.34 -5.58
C GLN A 7 -5.19 -3.73 -4.96
N THR A 8 -6.25 -4.46 -5.30
CA THR A 8 -6.50 -5.81 -4.81
C THR A 8 -5.89 -6.79 -5.81
N PHE A 9 -4.65 -7.24 -5.57
CA PHE A 9 -4.07 -8.31 -6.39
C PHE A 9 -4.81 -9.63 -6.11
N LYS A 10 -5.55 -10.13 -7.12
CA LYS A 10 -6.28 -11.41 -7.08
C LYS A 10 -5.34 -12.60 -7.34
N ASN A 11 -4.28 -12.75 -6.53
CA ASN A 11 -3.58 -14.03 -6.42
C ASN A 11 -3.47 -14.42 -4.94
N SER A 12 -4.03 -15.57 -4.61
CA SER A 12 -4.25 -16.05 -3.25
C SER A 12 -2.94 -16.57 -2.65
N GLY A 13 -2.10 -15.66 -2.11
CA GLY A 13 -1.00 -16.08 -1.22
C GLY A 13 0.27 -15.24 -1.21
N GLN A 14 0.39 -14.17 -2.02
CA GLN A 14 1.61 -13.35 -2.06
C GLN A 14 1.39 -11.94 -1.51
N ASP A 15 2.32 -11.50 -0.66
CA ASP A 15 2.38 -10.13 -0.15
C ASP A 15 2.89 -9.19 -1.23
N PHE A 16 2.29 -8.01 -1.33
CA PHE A 16 2.69 -6.98 -2.28
C PHE A 16 3.54 -5.91 -1.62
N GLN A 17 4.80 -5.80 -2.03
CA GLN A 17 5.75 -4.82 -1.51
C GLN A 17 6.09 -3.79 -2.59
N TYR A 18 5.69 -2.55 -2.34
CA TYR A 18 5.96 -1.46 -3.26
C TYR A 18 6.11 -0.14 -2.48
N ASN A 19 7.34 0.34 -2.39
CA ASN A 19 7.66 1.68 -1.89
C ASN A 19 8.88 2.21 -2.66
N ILE A 20 8.66 3.17 -3.54
CA ILE A 20 9.72 3.71 -4.41
C ILE A 20 10.74 4.55 -3.65
N HIS A 21 10.37 5.10 -2.49
CA HIS A 21 11.20 6.03 -1.73
C HIS A 21 12.21 5.30 -0.83
N ASP A 22 11.87 4.08 -0.39
CA ASP A 22 12.74 3.25 0.45
C ASP A 22 13.47 2.17 -0.36
N ARG A 23 13.44 2.25 -1.69
CA ARG A 23 14.09 1.26 -2.56
C ARG A 23 15.60 1.50 -2.61
N ALA A 24 16.36 0.45 -2.33
CA ALA A 24 17.81 0.43 -2.49
C ALA A 24 18.25 0.42 -3.97
N CYS A 25 19.56 0.60 -4.20
CA CYS A 25 20.16 0.36 -5.51
C CYS A 25 19.91 -1.08 -5.97
N LEU A 26 19.72 -1.25 -7.29
CA LEU A 26 19.47 -2.55 -7.88
C LEU A 26 20.81 -3.27 -8.11
N ASP A 27 21.11 -4.28 -7.29
CA ASP A 27 22.33 -5.09 -7.34
C ASP A 27 22.06 -6.59 -7.59
N THR A 28 20.78 -6.98 -7.67
CA THR A 28 20.31 -8.37 -7.82
C THR A 28 19.86 -8.72 -9.24
N VAL A 29 19.86 -7.77 -10.17
CA VAL A 29 19.37 -7.96 -11.55
C VAL A 29 20.54 -7.85 -12.52
N PRO A 30 20.73 -8.82 -13.45
CA PRO A 30 21.74 -8.73 -14.49
C PRO A 30 21.61 -7.46 -15.32
N MET A 31 22.74 -6.89 -15.74
CA MET A 31 22.78 -5.58 -16.40
C MET A 31 21.90 -5.52 -17.65
N GLU A 32 21.86 -6.61 -18.42
CA GLU A 32 21.04 -6.80 -19.62
C GLU A 32 19.53 -6.71 -19.34
N ASP A 33 19.09 -7.07 -18.14
CA ASP A 33 17.68 -7.08 -17.75
C ASP A 33 17.25 -5.81 -17.00
N VAL A 34 18.18 -4.95 -16.58
CA VAL A 34 17.88 -3.71 -15.84
C VAL A 34 16.87 -2.84 -16.60
N GLY A 35 17.01 -2.72 -17.92
CA GLY A 35 16.08 -1.95 -18.76
C GLY A 35 14.65 -2.52 -18.75
N ARG A 36 14.53 -3.85 -18.81
CA ARG A 36 13.23 -4.55 -18.74
C ARG A 36 12.61 -4.43 -17.36
N TRP A 37 13.42 -4.53 -16.30
CA TRP A 37 13.01 -4.37 -14.92
C TRP A 37 12.40 -2.97 -14.67
N TYR A 38 13.09 -1.90 -15.09
CA TYR A 38 12.55 -0.54 -14.95
C TYR A 38 11.31 -0.29 -15.81
N SER A 39 11.23 -0.92 -16.98
CA SER A 39 10.03 -0.85 -17.83
C SER A 39 8.83 -1.51 -17.16
N ALA A 40 9.03 -2.68 -16.54
CA ALA A 40 8.01 -3.37 -15.76
C ALA A 40 7.57 -2.55 -14.53
N LEU A 41 8.53 -2.01 -13.77
CA LEU A 41 8.25 -1.12 -12.62
C LEU A 41 7.42 0.08 -13.05
N ARG A 42 7.78 0.74 -14.16
CA ARG A 42 7.03 1.88 -14.70
C ARG A 42 5.60 1.51 -15.07
N ASN A 43 5.40 0.36 -15.71
CA ASN A 43 4.06 -0.12 -16.05
C ASN A 43 3.24 -0.44 -14.80
N LEU A 44 3.85 -1.08 -13.79
CA LEU A 44 3.21 -1.31 -12.49
C LEU A 44 2.80 0.02 -11.84
N THR A 45 3.69 1.01 -11.78
CA THR A 45 3.39 2.36 -11.26
C THR A 45 2.22 3.02 -11.99
N ARG A 46 2.11 2.82 -13.32
CA ARG A 46 0.99 3.36 -14.11
C ARG A 46 -0.34 2.77 -13.66
N TYR A 47 -0.42 1.45 -13.47
CA TYR A 47 -1.64 0.80 -12.97
C TYR A 47 -1.98 1.22 -11.54
N ILE A 48 -0.97 1.34 -10.67
CA ILE A 48 -1.17 1.79 -9.28
C ILE A 48 -1.73 3.22 -9.24
N ARG A 49 -1.32 4.09 -10.17
CA ARG A 49 -1.74 5.50 -10.27
C ARG A 49 -2.94 5.71 -11.21
N ASP A 50 -3.56 4.64 -11.70
CA ASP A 50 -4.79 4.76 -12.47
C ASP A 50 -5.88 5.30 -11.53
N PRO A 51 -6.54 6.44 -11.83
CA PRO A 51 -7.62 6.98 -11.01
C PRO A 51 -8.74 5.96 -10.73
N ALA A 52 -8.98 5.00 -11.63
CA ALA A 52 -9.96 3.93 -11.43
C ALA A 52 -9.53 2.91 -10.36
N SER A 53 -8.23 2.84 -10.04
CA SER A 53 -7.65 2.01 -8.97
C SER A 53 -7.50 2.75 -7.63
N GLU A 54 -7.84 4.04 -7.57
CA GLU A 54 -7.67 4.87 -6.38
C GLU A 54 -8.98 5.04 -5.61
N TYR A 55 -8.91 4.96 -4.28
CA TYR A 55 -10.02 5.29 -3.39
C TYR A 55 -9.63 6.46 -2.48
N TRP A 56 -10.33 7.58 -2.63
CA TRP A 56 -9.98 8.82 -1.94
C TRP A 56 -10.80 9.01 -0.66
N VAL A 57 -10.13 9.04 0.48
CA VAL A 57 -10.74 9.32 1.79
C VAL A 57 -10.11 10.54 2.45
N LYS A 58 -10.95 11.42 2.98
CA LYS A 58 -10.51 12.56 3.80
C LYS A 58 -10.75 12.24 5.27
N LEU A 59 -9.68 11.89 5.98
CA LEU A 59 -9.75 11.70 7.43
C LEU A 59 -10.02 13.02 8.16
N LYS A 60 -10.98 12.97 9.08
CA LYS A 60 -11.28 13.99 10.08
C LYS A 60 -10.65 13.58 11.42
N PRO A 61 -10.39 14.55 12.32
CA PRO A 61 -9.94 14.23 13.69
C PRO A 61 -10.86 13.18 14.35
N GLY A 62 -10.26 12.20 15.02
CA GLY A 62 -10.98 11.08 15.66
C GLY A 62 -11.28 9.89 14.74
N GLN A 63 -11.02 9.99 13.43
CA GLN A 63 -11.19 8.86 12.51
C GLN A 63 -9.93 8.00 12.41
N ILE A 64 -10.14 6.69 12.27
CA ILE A 64 -9.10 5.69 12.10
C ILE A 64 -9.25 5.08 10.71
N LEU A 65 -8.11 4.87 10.03
CA LEU A 65 -8.03 4.13 8.79
C LEU A 65 -7.22 2.85 9.05
N LEU A 66 -7.86 1.70 8.92
CA LEU A 66 -7.20 0.39 8.97
C LEU A 66 -6.96 -0.08 7.54
N THR A 67 -5.72 -0.49 7.26
CA THR A 67 -5.34 -1.00 5.93
C THR A 67 -4.61 -2.32 6.10
N TYR A 68 -4.87 -3.26 5.20
CA TYR A 68 -4.08 -4.48 5.13
C TYR A 68 -2.81 -4.20 4.33
N ASN A 69 -1.73 -3.86 5.03
CA ASN A 69 -0.49 -3.33 4.43
C ASN A 69 0.16 -4.26 3.39
N TRP A 70 -0.03 -5.58 3.51
CA TRP A 70 0.48 -6.55 2.54
C TRP A 70 -0.30 -6.62 1.21
N ARG A 71 -1.35 -5.82 1.07
CA ARG A 71 -2.20 -5.82 -0.12
C ARG A 71 -2.54 -4.41 -0.59
N VAL A 72 -2.81 -3.51 0.34
CA VAL A 72 -3.32 -2.17 0.05
C VAL A 72 -2.21 -1.15 0.17
N LEU A 73 -1.91 -0.48 -0.94
CA LEU A 73 -1.03 0.68 -0.94
C LEU A 73 -1.80 1.89 -0.41
N HIS A 74 -1.08 2.81 0.23
CA HIS A 74 -1.67 4.05 0.72
C HIS A 74 -0.72 5.20 0.48
N GLY A 75 -1.28 6.37 0.21
CA GLY A 75 -0.53 7.58 -0.05
C GLY A 75 -1.17 8.79 0.60
N ARG A 76 -0.75 9.99 0.19
CA ARG A 76 -1.41 11.26 0.51
C ARG A 76 -1.21 12.24 -0.63
N SER A 77 -2.23 13.07 -0.88
CA SER A 77 -2.01 14.27 -1.68
C SER A 77 -1.07 15.22 -0.94
N ALA A 78 -0.44 16.12 -1.70
CA ALA A 78 0.14 17.33 -1.12
C ALA A 78 -0.93 18.10 -0.31
N PHE A 79 -0.49 18.84 0.70
CA PHE A 79 -1.36 19.70 1.52
C PHE A 79 -0.54 20.86 2.09
N THR A 80 -1.22 21.94 2.45
CA THR A 80 -0.67 23.08 3.18
C THR A 80 -1.28 23.16 4.59
N GLY A 81 -0.59 23.82 5.53
CA GLY A 81 -1.02 23.94 6.92
C GLY A 81 -0.58 22.79 7.83
N ARG A 82 -1.20 22.67 9.01
CA ARG A 82 -0.80 21.70 10.04
C ARG A 82 -1.68 20.44 10.01
N ARG A 83 -1.06 19.28 10.06
CA ARG A 83 -1.72 17.97 10.18
C ARG A 83 -0.93 17.07 11.12
N ARG A 84 -1.62 16.37 12.03
CA ARG A 84 -1.04 15.33 12.89
C ARG A 84 -1.81 14.03 12.68
N VAL A 85 -1.08 12.94 12.50
CA VAL A 85 -1.61 11.57 12.42
C VAL A 85 -0.71 10.71 13.29
N ALA A 86 -1.30 9.77 14.03
CA ALA A 86 -0.58 8.70 14.70
C ALA A 86 -0.88 7.40 13.97
N GLY A 87 0.13 6.56 13.79
CA GLY A 87 0.02 5.25 13.17
C GLY A 87 0.61 4.19 14.08
N CYS A 88 0.08 2.98 13.97
CA CYS A 88 0.65 1.78 14.56
C CYS A 88 0.43 0.60 13.60
N TYR A 89 1.20 -0.47 13.81
CA TYR A 89 1.02 -1.73 13.09
C TYR A 89 0.50 -2.78 14.06
N LEU A 90 -0.41 -3.63 13.56
CA LEU A 90 -0.91 -4.78 14.27
C LEU A 90 -0.45 -6.05 13.54
N PRO A 91 0.06 -7.07 14.25
CA PRO A 91 0.32 -8.37 13.64
C PRO A 91 -0.95 -8.95 13.02
N ARG A 92 -0.84 -9.52 11.81
CA ARG A 92 -1.98 -10.14 11.13
C ARG A 92 -2.58 -11.28 11.96
N ASP A 93 -1.74 -12.08 12.60
CA ASP A 93 -2.17 -13.26 13.36
C ASP A 93 -3.01 -12.87 14.57
N ASP A 94 -2.69 -11.75 15.24
CA ASP A 94 -3.47 -11.22 16.36
C ASP A 94 -4.86 -10.78 15.91
N VAL A 95 -4.94 -10.09 14.77
CA VAL A 95 -6.20 -9.63 14.18
C VAL A 95 -7.07 -10.82 13.78
N ILE A 96 -6.49 -11.82 13.10
CA ILE A 96 -7.20 -13.04 12.69
C ILE A 96 -7.63 -13.86 13.90
N SER A 97 -6.77 -14.02 14.90
CA SER A 97 -7.07 -14.72 16.15
C SER A 97 -8.27 -14.10 16.85
N ARG A 98 -8.25 -12.77 17.03
CA ARG A 98 -9.37 -12.04 17.62
C ARG A 98 -10.64 -12.16 16.79
N ALA A 99 -10.55 -12.06 15.47
CA ALA A 99 -11.70 -12.15 14.56
C ALA A 99 -12.39 -13.52 14.64
N ARG A 100 -11.63 -14.62 14.73
CA ARG A 100 -12.17 -15.98 14.95
C ARG A 100 -12.90 -16.10 16.29
N VAL A 101 -12.31 -15.57 17.37
CA VAL A 101 -12.94 -15.57 18.70
C VAL A 101 -14.25 -14.78 18.70
N LEU A 102 -14.27 -13.65 17.98
CA LEU A 102 -15.47 -12.81 17.80
C LEU A 102 -16.47 -13.36 16.78
N LYS A 103 -16.16 -14.46 16.07
CA LYS A 103 -16.98 -15.08 15.03
C LYS A 103 -17.38 -14.14 13.90
N VAL A 104 -16.49 -13.22 13.53
CA VAL A 104 -16.68 -12.31 12.38
C VAL A 104 -16.00 -12.81 11.10
N ILE A 105 -15.22 -13.89 11.21
CA ILE A 105 -14.66 -14.70 10.13
C ILE A 105 -14.70 -16.18 10.51
#